data_AF-A0A9Q6EKS4-F1
#
_entry.id   AF-A0A9Q6EKS4-F1
#
_cell.length_a   1.000
_cell.length_b   1.000
_cell.length_c   1.000
_cell.angle_alpha   90.00
_cell.angle_beta   90.00
_cell.angle_gamma   90.00
#
_symmetry.space_group_name_H-M   'P 1'
#
loop_
_entity.id
_entity.type
_entity.pdbx_description
1 polymer ?
#
loop_
_entity_poly.entity_id
_entity_poly.type
_entity_poly.pdbx_seq_one_letter_code
_entity_poly.pdbx_strand_id
1 'polypeptide(L)'
;MTRNQQQTKALDQVVGYQDKVRLMVLEVLREESGRELAAQARFNQQEFDWNEHNIHFRQDYSETPINELLAYAKRLYGLKDLDAVRERRKAHKQQRTARLAKAS
;
A
#
# COMPACT_ATOMS: atom_id res chain seq x y z
N MET A 1 1.28 -44.71 11.64
CA MET A 1 2.05 -43.48 11.91
C MET A 1 1.11 -42.30 11.87
N THR A 2 0.59 -41.91 13.03
CA THR A 2 -0.28 -40.74 13.16
C THR A 2 0.58 -39.49 12.98
N ARG A 3 0.34 -38.72 11.90
CA ARG A 3 0.89 -37.37 11.78
C ARG A 3 0.27 -36.55 12.91
N ASN A 4 1.06 -36.26 13.94
CA ASN A 4 0.79 -35.14 14.84
C ASN A 4 0.81 -33.88 13.98
N GLN A 5 -0.35 -33.51 13.42
CA GLN A 5 -0.54 -32.17 12.88
C GLN A 5 -0.49 -31.24 14.08
N GLN A 6 0.68 -30.65 14.31
CA GLN A 6 0.88 -29.65 15.35
C GLN A 6 -0.13 -28.52 15.08
N GLN A 7 -1.19 -28.50 15.86
CA GLN A 7 -2.31 -27.60 15.66
C GLN A 7 -1.80 -26.18 15.94
N THR A 8 -1.50 -25.44 14.87
CA THR A 8 -0.98 -24.06 14.99
C THR A 8 -2.12 -23.16 15.44
N LYS A 9 -1.93 -22.40 16.52
CA LYS A 9 -2.98 -21.52 17.04
C LYS A 9 -3.25 -20.42 16.01
N ALA A 10 -4.52 -20.04 15.85
CA ALA A 10 -4.93 -19.07 14.83
C ALA A 10 -4.22 -17.72 14.98
N LEU A 11 -3.98 -17.25 16.21
CA LEU A 11 -3.31 -15.97 16.46
C LEU A 11 -1.81 -15.98 16.10
N ASP A 12 -1.16 -17.14 16.12
CA ASP A 12 0.27 -17.27 15.76
C ASP A 12 0.49 -17.12 14.25
N GLN A 13 -0.58 -17.23 13.44
CA GLN A 13 -0.56 -17.04 11.99
C GLN A 13 -0.83 -15.58 11.60
N VAL A 14 -1.22 -14.73 12.54
CA VAL A 14 -1.57 -13.34 12.27
C VAL A 14 -0.31 -12.49 12.19
N VAL A 15 -0.22 -11.68 11.14
CA VAL A 15 0.84 -10.70 10.93
C VAL A 15 0.97 -9.77 12.15
N GLY A 16 2.22 -9.56 12.59
CA GLY A 16 2.55 -8.71 13.73
C GLY A 16 2.08 -7.27 13.55
N TYR A 17 1.94 -6.53 14.65
CA TYR A 17 1.49 -5.14 14.58
C TYR A 17 2.44 -4.26 13.76
N GLN A 18 3.75 -4.38 13.96
CA GLN A 18 4.74 -3.61 13.22
C GLN A 18 4.68 -3.88 11.71
N ASP A 19 4.50 -5.14 11.32
CA ASP A 19 4.32 -5.51 9.92
C ASP A 19 3.02 -4.94 9.35
N LYS A 20 1.91 -4.95 10.10
CA LYS A 20 0.66 -4.30 9.69
C LYS A 20 0.86 -2.81 9.44
N VAL A 21 1.63 -2.12 10.29
CA VAL A 21 1.96 -0.71 10.10
C VAL A 21 2.86 -0.53 8.86
N ARG A 22 3.86 -1.38 8.65
CA ARG A 22 4.72 -1.35 7.44
C ARG A 22 3.88 -1.51 6.17
N LEU A 23 3.03 -2.52 6.12
CA LEU A 23 2.12 -2.81 5.00
C LEU A 23 1.15 -1.65 4.75
N MET A 24 0.69 -0.97 5.80
CA MET A 24 -0.14 0.23 5.68
C MET A 24 0.61 1.37 4.97
N VAL A 25 1.88 1.62 5.33
CA VAL A 25 2.69 2.66 4.68
C VAL A 25 2.96 2.29 3.22
N LEU A 26 3.30 1.01 2.93
CA LEU A 26 3.47 0.51 1.56
C LEU A 26 2.20 0.69 0.72
N GLU A 27 1.02 0.39 1.27
CA GLU A 27 -0.27 0.57 0.60
C GLU A 27 -0.46 2.03 0.15
N VAL A 28 -0.16 2.98 1.02
CA VAL A 28 -0.27 4.42 0.73
C VAL A 28 0.73 4.85 -0.33
N LEU A 29 2.01 4.49 -0.18
CA LEU A 29 3.06 4.88 -1.12
C LEU A 29 2.78 4.37 -2.54
N ARG A 30 2.35 3.11 -2.66
CA ARG A 30 2.01 2.49 -3.95
C ARG A 30 0.86 3.22 -4.66
N GLU A 31 -0.16 3.58 -3.88
CA GLU A 31 -1.35 4.26 -4.40
C GLU A 31 -1.03 5.70 -4.79
N GLU A 32 -0.25 6.44 -3.98
CA GLU A 32 0.20 7.79 -4.30
C GLU A 32 1.03 7.82 -5.58
N SER A 33 2.07 6.99 -5.66
CA SER A 33 2.94 6.95 -6.84
C SER A 33 2.18 6.55 -8.09
N GLY A 34 1.29 5.55 -7.98
CA GLY A 34 0.49 5.12 -9.12
C GLY A 34 -0.48 6.20 -9.59
N ARG A 35 -1.06 6.99 -8.69
CA ARG A 35 -1.96 8.10 -9.06
C ARG A 35 -1.23 9.22 -9.77
N GLU A 36 -0.05 9.56 -9.28
CA GLU A 36 0.81 10.59 -9.89
C GLU A 36 1.22 10.18 -11.30
N LEU A 37 1.74 8.95 -11.46
CA LEU A 37 2.16 8.41 -12.76
C LEU A 37 0.97 8.24 -13.72
N ALA A 38 -0.19 7.79 -13.24
CA ALA A 38 -1.40 7.69 -14.05
C ALA A 38 -1.91 9.06 -14.51
N ALA A 39 -1.80 10.09 -13.65
CA ALA A 39 -2.16 11.45 -14.02
C ALA A 39 -1.19 12.02 -15.07
N GLN A 40 0.11 11.78 -14.90
CA GLN A 40 1.14 12.18 -15.85
C GLN A 40 0.94 11.50 -17.21
N ALA A 41 0.70 10.19 -17.24
CA ALA A 41 0.41 9.44 -18.46
C ALA A 41 -0.82 10.01 -19.18
N ARG A 42 -1.91 10.28 -18.44
CA ARG A 42 -3.12 10.91 -19.01
C ARG A 42 -2.81 12.27 -19.63
N PHE A 43 -2.03 13.12 -18.97
CA PHE A 43 -1.63 14.42 -19.50
C PHE A 43 -0.81 14.28 -20.80
N ASN A 44 0.03 13.25 -20.86
CA ASN A 44 0.86 12.94 -22.02
C ASN A 44 0.15 12.10 -23.09
N GLN A 45 -1.16 11.81 -22.94
CA GLN A 45 -1.91 10.92 -23.83
C GLN A 45 -1.30 9.51 -23.96
N GLN A 46 -0.69 9.02 -22.88
CA GLN A 46 -0.12 7.68 -22.75
C GLN A 46 -1.01 6.79 -21.88
N GLU A 47 -0.91 5.48 -22.10
CA GLU A 47 -1.53 4.50 -21.21
C GLU A 47 -0.68 4.29 -19.95
N PHE A 48 -1.36 4.00 -18.84
CA PHE A 48 -0.72 3.65 -17.58
C PHE A 48 -1.25 2.29 -17.12
N ASP A 49 -0.35 1.31 -17.02
CA ASP A 49 -0.68 -0.02 -16.52
C ASP A 49 -0.49 -0.10 -15.00
N TRP A 50 -1.62 -0.17 -14.29
CA TRP A 50 -1.64 -0.37 -12.85
C TRP A 50 -1.04 -1.70 -12.40
N ASN A 51 -1.16 -2.75 -13.21
CA ASN A 51 -0.64 -4.08 -12.86
C ASN A 51 0.88 -4.10 -12.94
N GLU A 52 1.44 -3.58 -14.03
CA GLU A 52 2.89 -3.43 -14.20
C GLU A 52 3.49 -2.59 -13.07
N HIS A 53 2.92 -1.40 -12.80
CA HIS A 53 3.33 -0.55 -11.67
C HIS A 53 3.30 -1.31 -10.34
N ASN A 54 2.25 -2.09 -10.08
CA ASN A 54 2.12 -2.84 -8.84
C ASN A 54 3.15 -3.96 -8.70
N ILE A 55 3.56 -4.58 -9.82
CA ILE A 55 4.59 -5.62 -9.83
C ILE A 55 5.94 -4.99 -9.49
N HIS A 56 6.34 -3.94 -10.21
CA HIS A 56 7.61 -3.24 -9.97
C HIS A 56 7.67 -2.65 -8.55
N PHE A 57 6.60 -1.99 -8.11
CA PHE A 57 6.56 -1.43 -6.75
C PHE A 57 6.76 -2.51 -5.68
N ARG A 58 6.18 -3.71 -5.86
CA ARG A 58 6.39 -4.81 -4.89
C ARG A 58 7.81 -5.33 -4.95
N GLN A 59 8.37 -5.51 -6.14
CA GLN A 59 9.76 -5.97 -6.31
C GLN A 59 10.76 -5.01 -5.66
N ASP A 60 10.54 -3.71 -5.82
CA ASP A 60 11.47 -2.69 -5.34
C ASP A 60 11.36 -2.47 -3.82
N TYR A 61 10.15 -2.62 -3.24
CA TYR A 61 9.87 -2.14 -1.88
C TYR A 61 9.33 -3.18 -0.89
N SER A 62 9.13 -4.45 -1.23
CA SER A 62 8.51 -5.43 -0.31
C SER A 62 9.27 -5.59 1.01
N GLU A 63 10.60 -5.56 0.93
CA GLU A 63 11.51 -5.74 2.07
C GLU A 63 11.98 -4.41 2.70
N THR A 64 11.53 -3.26 2.20
CA THR A 64 11.98 -1.96 2.69
C THR A 64 11.51 -1.74 4.14
N PRO A 65 12.40 -1.34 5.06
CA PRO A 65 12.03 -1.16 6.46
C PRO A 65 11.17 0.10 6.67
N ILE A 66 10.37 0.09 7.74
CA ILE A 66 9.34 1.12 7.97
C ILE A 66 9.90 2.54 8.09
N ASN A 67 11.08 2.71 8.67
CA ASN A 67 11.76 4.00 8.79
C ASN A 67 12.07 4.61 7.43
N GLU A 68 12.53 3.80 6.46
CA GLU A 68 12.79 4.26 5.10
C GLU A 68 11.49 4.58 4.35
N LEU A 69 10.46 3.74 4.51
CA LEU A 69 9.14 4.01 3.94
C LEU A 69 8.54 5.33 4.46
N LEU A 70 8.67 5.61 5.76
CA LEU A 70 8.23 6.88 6.34
C LEU A 70 9.05 8.07 5.81
N ALA A 71 10.36 7.87 5.56
CA ALA A 71 11.18 8.89 4.93
C ALA A 71 10.71 9.18 3.49
N TYR A 72 10.37 8.16 2.70
CA TYR A 72 9.76 8.33 1.38
C TYR A 72 8.41 9.05 1.46
N ALA A 73 7.54 8.65 2.40
CA ALA A 73 6.23 9.26 2.58
C ALA A 73 6.32 10.76 2.90
N LYS A 74 7.27 11.13 3.77
CA LYS A 74 7.54 12.53 4.10
C LYS A 74 8.14 13.30 2.93
N ARG A 75 9.17 12.74 2.29
CA ARG A 75 9.94 13.43 1.23
C ARG A 75 9.13 13.65 -0.04
N LEU A 76 8.36 12.65 -0.46
CA LEU A 76 7.62 12.68 -1.73
C LEU A 76 6.22 13.25 -1.59
N TYR A 77 5.55 13.01 -0.46
CA TYR A 77 4.12 13.31 -0.31
C TYR A 77 3.79 14.20 0.90
N GLY A 78 4.80 14.68 1.63
CA GLY A 78 4.61 15.56 2.78
C GLY A 78 3.95 14.87 4.00
N LEU A 79 3.88 13.55 4.03
CA LEU A 79 3.26 12.78 5.13
C LEU A 79 4.26 12.68 6.29
N LYS A 80 4.13 13.59 7.26
CA LYS A 80 5.16 13.84 8.28
C LYS A 80 5.30 12.72 9.32
N ASP A 81 4.23 11.98 9.56
CA ASP A 81 4.13 10.96 10.59
C ASP A 81 3.10 9.88 10.21
N LEU A 82 2.94 8.89 11.09
CA LEU A 82 2.01 7.78 10.88
C LEU A 82 0.54 8.21 10.87
N ASP A 83 0.18 9.30 11.55
CA ASP A 83 -1.21 9.78 11.55
C ASP A 83 -1.57 10.42 10.22
N ALA A 84 -0.65 11.18 9.63
CA ALA A 84 -0.79 11.68 8.26
C ALA A 84 -0.94 10.53 7.24
N VAL A 85 -0.20 9.43 7.40
CA VAL A 85 -0.34 8.22 6.56
C VAL A 85 -1.72 7.57 6.76
N ARG A 86 -2.21 7.46 7.99
CA ARG A 86 -3.53 6.88 8.30
C ARG A 86 -4.65 7.69 7.67
N GLU A 87 -4.62 9.01 7.80
CA GLU A 87 -5.62 9.89 7.20
C GLU A 87 -5.57 9.83 5.67
N ARG A 88 -4.36 9.76 5.08
CA ARG A 88 -4.23 9.58 3.64
C ARG A 88 -4.84 8.26 3.16
N ARG A 89 -4.56 7.16 3.87
CA ARG A 89 -5.15 5.84 3.58
C ARG A 89 -6.67 5.86 3.66
N LYS A 90 -7.22 6.56 4.65
CA LYS A 90 -8.67 6.73 4.79
C LYS A 90 -9.26 7.45 3.58
N ALA A 91 -8.61 8.53 3.13
CA ALA A 91 -9.01 9.24 1.91
C ALA A 91 -8.97 8.34 0.66
N HIS A 92 -7.92 7.51 0.50
CA HIS A 92 -7.86 6.54 -0.61
C HIS A 92 -9.04 5.57 -0.62
N LYS A 93 -9.39 5.02 0.56
CA LYS A 93 -10.52 4.11 0.71
C LYS A 93 -11.84 4.81 0.36
N GLN A 94 -12.06 6.02 0.86
CA GLN A 94 -13.26 6.80 0.53
C GLN A 94 -13.39 7.06 -0.98
N GLN A 95 -12.31 7.44 -1.64
CA GLN A 95 -12.31 7.65 -3.09
C GLN A 95 -12.56 6.35 -3.88
N ARG A 96 -12.09 5.20 -3.39
CA ARG A 96 -12.38 3.90 -4.02
C ARG A 96 -13.86 3.54 -3.85
N THR A 97 -14.41 3.67 -2.65
CA THR A 97 -15.84 3.43 -2.39
C THR A 97 -16.72 4.34 -3.23
N ALA A 98 -16.38 5.63 -3.34
CA ALA A 98 -17.14 6.59 -4.16
C ALA A 98 -17.11 6.24 -5.65
N ARG A 99 -15.99 5.71 -6.17
CA ARG A 99 -15.90 5.22 -7.56
C ARG A 99 -16.81 4.01 -7.80
N LEU A 100 -16.80 3.05 -6.89
CA LEU A 100 -17.64 1.85 -6.99
C LEU A 100 -19.14 2.20 -6.94
N ALA A 101 -19.52 3.12 -6.05
CA ALA A 101 -20.91 3.56 -5.93
C ALA A 101 -21.42 4.31 -7.16
N LYS A 102 -20.54 4.97 -7.94
CA LYS A 102 -20.90 5.63 -9.21
C LYS A 102 -20.97 4.69 -10.41
N ALA A 103 -20.38 3.50 -10.29
CA ALA A 103 -20.36 2.49 -11.34
C ALA A 103 -21.46 1.42 -11.17
N SER A 104 -22.23 1.52 -10.08
CA SER A 104 -23.42 0.71 -9.79
C SER A 104 -24.67 1.47 -10.20
#